data_AF-T1B2H6-F1
#
_entry.id   AF-T1B2H6-F1
#
_cell.length_a   1.000
_cell.length_b   1.000
_cell.length_c   1.000
_cell.angle_alpha   90.00
_cell.angle_beta   90.00
_cell.angle_gamma   90.00
#
_symmetry.space_group_name_H-M   'P 1'
#
loop_
_entity.id
_entity.type
_entity.pdbx_description
1 polymer ?
#
loop_
_entity_poly.entity_id
_entity_poly.type
_entity_poly.pdbx_seq_one_letter_code
_entity_poly.pdbx_strand_id
1 'polypeptide(L)'
;AIAARERCPLADIGALDATGRLTVHDPLLGDEPIDVPLEVLFGKPPRMTRAVRSVPGAAAPWAAGALDVRAALYRVLRLPAVADKTFLVTIGDRTVGGLVSRDPLVGPWQVPVSDVAVTLADHRGLRGEAMAMGERSPVAVLAAPASGRLAVAEAITN
;
A
#
# COMPACT_ATOMS: atom_id res chain seq x y z
N ALA A 1 -4.59 22.60 -25.16
CA ALA A 1 -5.31 21.66 -26.05
C ALA A 1 -5.75 20.39 -25.32
N ILE A 2 -4.81 19.59 -24.78
CA ILE A 2 -5.12 18.31 -24.10
C ILE A 2 -6.07 18.50 -22.90
N ALA A 3 -5.76 19.43 -21.98
CA ALA A 3 -6.59 19.69 -20.80
C ALA A 3 -8.05 20.07 -21.15
N ALA A 4 -8.24 20.93 -22.15
CA ALA A 4 -9.56 21.30 -22.65
C ALA A 4 -10.30 20.10 -23.26
N ARG A 5 -9.62 19.26 -24.05
CA ARG A 5 -10.19 18.02 -24.58
C ARG A 5 -10.63 17.11 -23.45
N GLU A 6 -9.84 16.93 -22.39
CA GLU A 6 -10.19 16.06 -21.26
C GLU A 6 -11.09 16.69 -20.19
N ARG A 7 -11.50 17.96 -20.37
CA ARG A 7 -12.21 18.73 -19.34
C ARG A 7 -11.46 18.74 -18.00
N CYS A 8 -10.13 18.75 -18.08
CA CYS A 8 -9.23 18.84 -16.94
C CYS A 8 -8.96 20.33 -16.64
N PRO A 9 -9.35 20.86 -15.47
CA PRO A 9 -9.03 22.23 -15.08
C PRO A 9 -7.52 22.45 -15.04
N LEU A 10 -7.06 23.56 -15.62
CA LEU A 10 -5.66 23.94 -15.65
C LEU A 10 -5.54 25.45 -15.44
N ALA A 11 -4.58 25.85 -14.60
CA ALA A 11 -4.22 27.23 -14.36
C ALA A 11 -2.70 27.36 -14.45
N ASP A 12 -2.24 28.35 -15.21
CA ASP A 12 -0.86 28.81 -15.12
C ASP A 12 -0.76 29.76 -13.94
N ILE A 13 0.01 29.37 -12.92
CA ILE A 13 0.09 30.09 -11.64
C ILE A 13 1.47 30.70 -11.41
N GLY A 14 2.38 30.60 -12.38
CA GLY A 14 3.72 31.15 -12.22
C GLY A 14 4.75 30.55 -13.17
N ALA A 15 5.93 31.15 -13.17
CA ALA A 15 7.06 30.73 -13.96
C ALA A 15 8.25 30.37 -13.07
N LEU A 16 9.16 29.57 -13.60
CA LEU A 16 10.46 29.34 -12.98
C LEU A 16 11.44 30.38 -13.51
N ASP A 17 12.07 31.10 -12.59
CA ASP A 17 13.26 31.89 -12.87
C ASP A 17 14.48 31.27 -12.18
N ALA A 18 15.68 31.61 -12.65
CA ALA A 18 16.93 31.08 -12.12
C ALA A 18 17.41 31.83 -10.86
N THR A 19 16.53 32.59 -10.20
CA THR A 19 16.93 33.48 -9.08
C THR A 19 17.15 32.73 -7.77
N GLY A 20 16.60 31.51 -7.65
CA GLY A 20 16.66 30.73 -6.41
C GLY A 20 15.74 31.28 -5.30
N ARG A 21 14.75 32.10 -5.65
CA ARG A 21 13.73 32.62 -4.73
C ARG A 21 12.35 32.06 -5.06
N LEU A 22 11.51 31.96 -4.04
CA LEU A 22 10.08 31.74 -4.20
C LEU A 22 9.37 33.05 -3.90
N THR A 23 8.66 33.56 -4.89
CA THR A 23 7.77 34.72 -4.74
C THR A 23 6.34 34.29 -5.03
N VAL A 24 5.41 34.70 -4.18
CA VAL A 24 3.96 34.55 -4.42
C VAL A 24 3.37 35.94 -4.36
N HIS A 25 2.65 36.32 -5.41
CA HIS A 25 2.01 37.61 -5.55
C HIS A 25 0.49 37.46 -5.40
N ASP A 26 -0.13 38.28 -4.56
CA ASP A 26 -1.59 38.35 -4.45
C ASP A 26 -2.11 39.56 -5.27
N PRO A 27 -2.76 39.33 -6.42
CA PRO A 27 -3.27 40.42 -7.24
C PRO A 27 -4.48 41.15 -6.64
N LEU A 28 -5.16 40.56 -5.65
CA LEU A 28 -6.28 41.21 -4.97
C LEU A 28 -5.80 42.24 -3.94
N LEU A 29 -4.72 41.92 -3.22
CA LEU A 29 -4.15 42.75 -2.17
C LEU A 29 -2.99 43.63 -2.65
N GLY A 30 -2.37 43.28 -3.78
CA GLY A 30 -1.27 44.02 -4.39
C GLY A 30 0.05 43.88 -3.63
N ASP A 31 0.24 42.77 -2.92
CA ASP A 31 1.43 42.47 -2.14
C ASP A 31 2.08 41.12 -2.52
N GLU A 32 3.26 40.87 -1.96
CA GLU A 32 4.04 39.64 -2.12
C GLU A 32 4.02 38.86 -0.80
N PRO A 33 2.96 38.11 -0.48
CA PRO A 33 2.83 37.40 0.79
C PRO A 33 3.96 36.40 1.07
N ILE A 34 4.65 35.93 0.03
CA ILE A 34 5.85 35.10 0.16
C ILE A 34 6.93 35.72 -0.73
N ASP A 35 8.08 36.06 -0.14
CA ASP A 35 9.31 36.38 -0.85
C ASP A 35 10.51 35.89 -0.03
N VAL A 36 10.97 34.67 -0.32
CA VAL A 36 12.06 34.03 0.44
C VAL A 36 13.02 33.27 -0.49
N PRO A 37 14.31 33.17 -0.15
CA PRO A 37 15.21 32.22 -0.79
C PRO A 37 14.72 30.77 -0.58
N LEU A 38 14.86 29.92 -1.59
CA LEU A 38 14.48 28.50 -1.49
C LEU A 38 15.22 27.77 -0.35
N GLU A 39 16.43 28.21 0.00
CA GLU A 39 17.22 27.66 1.11
C GLU A 39 16.53 27.80 2.47
N VAL A 40 15.70 28.83 2.67
CA VAL A 40 14.95 29.02 3.91
C VAL A 40 13.87 27.95 4.05
N LEU A 41 13.23 27.57 2.93
CA LEU A 41 12.16 26.57 2.90
C LEU A 41 12.72 25.14 2.97
N PHE A 42 13.85 24.89 2.31
CA PHE A 42 14.42 23.55 2.19
C PHE A 42 15.66 23.32 3.07
N GLY A 43 15.99 24.28 3.93
CA GLY A 43 17.04 24.18 4.93
C GLY A 43 16.83 22.94 5.78
N LYS A 44 17.80 22.02 5.77
CA LYS A 44 17.66 20.74 6.47
C LYS A 44 18.06 20.91 7.94
N PRO A 45 17.14 20.66 8.90
CA PRO A 45 17.53 20.57 10.29
C PRO A 45 18.52 19.41 10.50
N PRO A 46 19.30 19.41 11.59
CA PRO A 46 20.21 18.32 11.90
C PRO A 46 19.44 16.98 11.96
N ARG A 47 20.11 15.91 11.52
CA ARG A 47 19.51 14.57 11.49
C ARG A 47 19.13 14.13 12.91
N MET A 48 17.93 13.57 13.06
CA MET A 48 17.48 12.99 14.33
C MET A 48 18.37 11.81 14.71
N THR A 49 18.93 11.85 15.92
CA THR A 49 19.60 10.70 16.53
C THR A 49 18.66 10.04 17.51
N ARG A 50 18.35 8.76 17.33
CA ARG A 50 17.46 7.98 18.20
C ARG A 50 18.30 7.08 19.11
N ALA A 51 18.37 7.42 20.40
CA ALA A 51 18.94 6.54 21.42
C ALA A 51 17.85 5.59 21.93
N VAL A 52 17.91 4.31 21.55
CA VAL A 52 16.91 3.29 21.88
C VAL A 52 17.56 2.02 22.43
N ARG A 53 16.77 1.16 23.09
CA ARG A 53 17.21 -0.12 23.65
C ARG A 53 16.30 -1.25 23.16
N SER A 54 16.88 -2.42 22.89
CA SER A 54 16.14 -3.62 22.53
C SER A 54 15.45 -4.23 23.75
N VAL A 55 14.23 -4.72 23.57
CA VAL A 55 13.46 -5.46 24.58
C VAL A 55 13.14 -6.85 24.01
N PRO A 56 13.31 -7.93 24.80
CA PRO A 56 12.97 -9.28 24.34
C PRO A 56 11.46 -9.43 24.14
N GLY A 57 11.05 -10.30 23.21
CA GLY A 57 9.64 -10.61 22.98
C GLY A 57 8.99 -11.31 24.17
N ALA A 58 7.71 -11.04 24.41
CA ALA A 58 6.94 -11.65 25.50
C ALA A 58 6.41 -13.02 25.07
N ALA A 59 7.23 -14.06 25.21
CA ALA A 59 6.83 -15.43 24.94
C ALA A 59 6.31 -16.13 26.21
N ALA A 60 5.12 -16.71 26.13
CA ALA A 60 4.61 -17.65 27.12
C ALA A 60 4.55 -19.06 26.49
N PRO A 61 4.85 -20.13 27.24
CA PRO A 61 4.68 -21.49 26.75
C PRO A 61 3.22 -21.72 26.33
N TRP A 62 3.02 -22.25 25.13
CA TRP A 62 1.69 -22.67 24.67
C TRP A 62 1.47 -24.14 25.02
N ALA A 63 0.38 -24.45 25.71
CA ALA A 63 0.01 -25.81 26.09
C ALA A 63 -1.19 -26.29 25.25
N ALA A 64 -0.98 -27.36 24.47
CA ALA A 64 -1.99 -27.91 23.57
C ALA A 64 -2.94 -28.95 24.22
N GLY A 65 -2.73 -29.31 25.49
CA GLY A 65 -3.25 -30.55 26.10
C GLY A 65 -4.77 -30.75 26.13
N ALA A 66 -5.56 -29.70 25.89
CA ALA A 66 -7.03 -29.77 25.82
C ALA A 66 -7.60 -29.17 24.52
N LEU A 67 -6.80 -29.08 23.45
CA LEU A 67 -7.24 -28.47 22.20
C LEU A 67 -8.21 -29.41 21.47
N ASP A 68 -9.50 -29.04 21.43
CA ASP A 68 -10.43 -29.61 20.45
C ASP A 68 -10.12 -29.03 19.07
N VAL A 69 -9.56 -29.86 18.18
CA VAL A 69 -9.19 -29.49 16.81
C VAL A 69 -10.40 -28.99 16.02
N ARG A 70 -11.59 -29.57 16.21
CA ARG A 70 -12.80 -29.16 15.50
C ARG A 70 -13.20 -27.74 15.93
N ALA A 71 -13.23 -27.49 17.24
CA ALA A 71 -13.51 -26.16 17.76
C ALA A 71 -12.45 -25.14 17.33
N ALA A 72 -11.18 -25.53 17.30
CA ALA A 72 -10.08 -24.68 16.84
C ALA A 72 -10.24 -24.29 15.37
N LEU A 73 -10.54 -25.25 14.49
CA LEU A 73 -10.79 -25.00 13.07
C LEU A 73 -11.94 -24.00 12.87
N TYR A 74 -13.07 -24.18 13.57
CA TYR A 74 -14.18 -23.24 13.47
C TYR A 74 -13.81 -21.83 13.96
N ARG A 75 -12.94 -21.70 14.96
CA ARG A 75 -12.44 -20.38 15.41
C ARG A 75 -11.54 -19.75 14.35
N VAL A 76 -10.62 -20.52 13.76
CA VAL A 76 -9.72 -20.06 12.70
C VAL A 76 -10.52 -19.59 11.47
N LEU A 77 -11.51 -20.37 11.01
CA LEU A 77 -12.33 -20.00 9.86
C LEU A 77 -13.24 -18.78 10.11
N ARG A 78 -13.51 -18.42 11.37
CA ARG A 78 -14.27 -17.22 11.75
C ARG A 78 -13.39 -16.00 12.03
N LEU A 79 -12.07 -16.17 12.11
CA LEU A 79 -11.15 -15.06 12.28
C LEU A 79 -11.17 -14.21 11.00
N PRO A 80 -11.47 -12.90 11.05
CA PRO A 80 -11.57 -12.08 9.84
C PRO A 80 -10.33 -12.11 8.94
N ALA A 81 -9.13 -12.28 9.51
CA ALA A 81 -7.89 -12.44 8.75
C ALA A 81 -7.92 -13.67 7.82
N VAL A 82 -8.63 -14.73 8.20
CA VAL A 82 -8.72 -16.01 7.45
C VAL A 82 -10.03 -16.16 6.70
N ALA A 83 -11.14 -15.67 7.25
CA ALA A 83 -12.49 -15.82 6.70
C ALA A 83 -12.63 -15.28 5.26
N ASP A 84 -13.69 -15.69 4.57
CA ASP A 84 -14.00 -15.24 3.21
C ASP A 84 -14.00 -13.70 3.05
N LYS A 85 -13.42 -13.20 1.96
CA LYS A 85 -13.22 -11.77 1.69
C LYS A 85 -14.15 -11.19 0.62
N THR A 86 -15.23 -11.89 0.26
CA THR A 86 -16.16 -11.46 -0.82
C THR A 86 -16.62 -10.01 -0.63
N PHE A 87 -16.91 -9.59 0.60
CA PHE A 87 -17.37 -8.23 0.91
C PHE A 87 -16.36 -7.12 0.56
N LEU A 88 -15.06 -7.42 0.53
CA LEU A 88 -14.01 -6.50 0.09
C LEU A 88 -13.76 -6.58 -1.42
N VAL A 89 -13.96 -7.77 -2.00
CA VAL A 89 -13.62 -8.04 -3.40
C VAL A 89 -14.70 -7.50 -4.33
N THR A 90 -15.98 -7.77 -4.07
CA THR A 90 -17.07 -7.53 -5.03
C THR A 90 -17.49 -6.07 -5.15
N ILE A 91 -17.10 -5.21 -4.21
CA ILE A 91 -17.40 -3.79 -4.23
C ILE A 91 -16.52 -2.98 -5.20
N GLY A 92 -15.37 -3.54 -5.61
CA GLY A 92 -14.45 -2.91 -6.56
C GLY A 92 -14.59 -3.50 -7.96
N ASP A 93 -14.41 -2.68 -8.99
CA ASP A 93 -14.27 -3.14 -10.37
C ASP A 93 -12.97 -3.95 -10.53
N ARG A 94 -13.03 -5.05 -11.28
CA ARG A 94 -11.89 -5.97 -11.53
C ARG A 94 -11.77 -6.34 -13.01
N THR A 95 -12.35 -5.55 -13.90
CA THR A 95 -12.43 -5.84 -15.34
C THR A 95 -12.19 -4.62 -16.23
N VAL A 96 -12.30 -3.40 -15.68
CA VAL A 96 -12.05 -2.15 -16.41
C VAL A 96 -10.68 -2.19 -17.09
N GLY A 97 -10.66 -1.74 -18.35
CA GLY A 97 -9.46 -1.81 -19.20
C GLY A 97 -9.25 -3.14 -19.89
N GLY A 98 -9.93 -4.23 -19.50
CA GLY A 98 -9.90 -5.51 -20.25
C GLY A 98 -8.55 -6.24 -20.25
N LEU A 99 -7.66 -5.89 -19.32
CA LEU A 99 -6.31 -6.46 -19.20
C LEU A 99 -6.13 -7.33 -17.95
N VAL A 100 -7.18 -7.54 -17.15
CA VAL A 100 -7.12 -8.38 -15.95
C VAL A 100 -7.13 -9.86 -16.37
N SER A 101 -6.04 -10.58 -16.10
CA SER A 101 -5.88 -12.01 -16.38
C SER A 101 -6.14 -12.88 -15.15
N ARG A 102 -5.88 -12.34 -13.95
CA ARG A 102 -6.16 -12.98 -12.67
C ARG A 102 -6.70 -11.96 -11.67
N ASP A 103 -7.95 -12.14 -11.28
CA ASP A 103 -8.56 -11.46 -10.14
C ASP A 103 -8.65 -12.40 -8.92
N PRO A 104 -9.07 -11.92 -7.75
CA PRO A 104 -9.17 -12.73 -6.54
C PRO A 104 -10.12 -13.93 -6.64
N LEU A 105 -11.15 -13.87 -7.49
CA LEU A 105 -12.21 -14.90 -7.59
C LEU A 105 -11.77 -16.07 -8.48
N VAL A 106 -11.70 -17.27 -7.92
CA VAL A 106 -11.15 -18.45 -8.59
C VAL A 106 -12.22 -19.50 -8.90
N GLY A 107 -12.14 -20.03 -10.12
CA GLY A 107 -12.89 -21.20 -10.58
C GLY A 107 -14.40 -20.96 -10.75
N PRO A 108 -15.16 -22.02 -11.10
CA PRO A 108 -16.59 -21.89 -11.42
C PRO A 108 -17.46 -21.33 -10.27
N TRP A 109 -17.00 -21.48 -9.03
CA TRP A 109 -17.68 -20.98 -7.84
C TRP A 109 -17.25 -19.57 -7.42
N GLN A 110 -16.28 -18.98 -8.13
CA GLN A 110 -15.79 -17.62 -7.90
C GLN A 110 -15.40 -17.38 -6.43
N VAL A 111 -14.60 -18.28 -5.86
CA VAL A 111 -14.17 -18.18 -4.44
C VAL A 111 -12.97 -17.22 -4.34
N PRO A 112 -12.96 -16.21 -3.44
CA PRO A 112 -11.90 -15.20 -3.35
C PRO A 112 -10.63 -15.74 -2.70
N VAL A 113 -9.86 -16.55 -3.42
CA VAL A 113 -8.68 -17.29 -2.92
C VAL A 113 -7.48 -17.25 -3.87
N SER A 114 -7.45 -16.34 -4.86
CA SER A 114 -6.22 -16.15 -5.66
C SER A 114 -5.15 -15.49 -4.79
N ASP A 115 -3.95 -16.08 -4.77
CA ASP A 115 -2.80 -15.56 -4.01
C ASP A 115 -2.13 -14.36 -4.71
N VAL A 116 -2.31 -14.25 -6.03
CA VAL A 116 -1.69 -13.24 -6.89
C VAL A 116 -2.71 -12.57 -7.80
N ALA A 117 -2.49 -11.29 -8.11
CA ALA A 117 -3.18 -10.57 -9.18
C ALA A 117 -2.28 -10.46 -10.41
N VAL A 118 -2.84 -10.68 -11.60
CA VAL A 118 -2.08 -10.69 -12.87
C VAL A 118 -2.80 -9.85 -13.91
N THR A 119 -2.06 -8.93 -14.53
CA THR A 119 -2.50 -8.11 -15.66
C THR A 119 -1.70 -8.40 -16.91
N LEU A 120 -2.30 -8.21 -18.09
CA LEU A 120 -1.60 -8.23 -19.37
C LEU A 120 -1.02 -6.85 -19.66
N ALA A 121 0.17 -6.81 -20.24
CA ALA A 121 0.85 -5.58 -20.63
C ALA A 121 0.16 -4.87 -21.81
N ASP A 122 -0.52 -5.64 -22.67
CA ASP A 122 -1.28 -5.14 -23.80
C ASP A 122 -2.38 -6.13 -24.23
N HIS A 123 -3.19 -5.76 -25.24
CA HIS A 123 -4.32 -6.56 -25.75
C HIS A 123 -3.93 -7.63 -26.79
N ARG A 124 -2.64 -7.84 -27.06
CA ARG A 124 -2.16 -8.72 -28.14
C ARG A 124 -1.24 -9.83 -27.64
N GLY A 125 -0.37 -9.51 -26.70
CA GLY A 125 0.59 -10.43 -26.10
C GLY A 125 0.06 -11.13 -24.86
N LEU A 126 0.88 -12.04 -24.35
CA LEU A 126 0.64 -12.79 -23.11
C LEU A 126 1.60 -12.37 -21.97
N ARG A 127 2.39 -11.31 -22.19
CA ARG A 127 3.26 -10.73 -21.16
C ARG A 127 2.45 -9.83 -20.25
N GLY A 128 2.95 -9.58 -19.05
CA GLY A 128 2.18 -8.87 -18.05
C GLY A 128 2.93 -8.60 -16.76
N GLU A 129 2.19 -8.07 -15.79
CA GLU A 129 2.63 -7.76 -14.46
C GLU A 129 1.94 -8.67 -13.43
N ALA A 130 2.63 -8.94 -12.32
CA ALA A 130 2.10 -9.69 -11.20
C ALA A 130 2.24 -8.88 -9.91
N MET A 131 1.22 -8.95 -9.06
CA MET A 131 1.17 -8.29 -7.76
C MET A 131 0.77 -9.32 -6.69
N ALA A 132 1.62 -9.45 -5.67
CA ALA A 132 1.38 -10.25 -4.49
C ALA A 132 1.68 -9.42 -3.23
N MET A 133 1.04 -9.76 -2.12
CA MET A 133 1.24 -9.12 -0.83
C MET A 133 1.64 -10.18 0.19
N GLY A 134 2.50 -9.81 1.14
CA GLY A 134 2.84 -10.65 2.28
C GLY A 134 2.92 -9.81 3.55
N GLU A 135 2.40 -10.34 4.65
CA GLU A 135 2.40 -9.66 5.93
C GLU A 135 2.39 -10.66 7.08
N ARG A 136 3.13 -10.35 8.16
CA ARG A 136 3.00 -11.14 9.38
C ARG A 136 3.18 -10.31 10.62
N SER A 137 2.40 -9.23 10.72
CA SER A 137 2.51 -8.26 11.81
C SER A 137 2.39 -8.86 13.23
N PRO A 138 1.55 -9.90 13.50
CA PRO A 138 1.46 -10.47 14.86
C PRO A 138 2.76 -11.12 15.34
N VAL A 139 3.61 -11.62 14.43
CA VAL A 139 4.91 -12.22 14.79
C VAL A 139 5.86 -11.18 15.38
N ALA A 140 5.67 -9.88 15.10
CA ALA A 140 6.56 -8.84 15.59
C ALA A 140 6.56 -8.69 17.12
N VAL A 141 5.48 -9.10 17.79
CA VAL A 141 5.37 -9.12 19.26
C VAL A 141 6.37 -10.09 19.89
N LEU A 142 6.72 -11.17 19.18
CA LEU A 142 7.69 -12.17 19.63
C LEU A 142 9.08 -11.90 19.02
N ALA A 143 9.13 -11.59 17.73
CA ALA A 143 10.35 -11.39 16.97
C ALA A 143 10.12 -10.44 15.79
N ALA A 144 10.32 -9.14 16.00
CA ALA A 144 10.19 -8.11 14.96
C ALA A 144 11.01 -8.41 13.68
N PRO A 145 12.28 -8.86 13.73
CA PRO A 145 13.01 -9.22 12.51
C PRO A 145 12.43 -10.43 11.76
N ALA A 146 11.80 -11.37 12.48
CA ALA A 146 11.18 -12.54 11.85
C ALA A 146 9.88 -12.17 11.11
N SER A 147 9.10 -11.24 11.66
CA SER A 147 7.92 -10.68 10.99
C SER A 147 8.26 -10.11 9.62
N GLY A 148 9.35 -9.32 9.53
CA GLY A 148 9.81 -8.78 8.25
C GLY A 148 10.23 -9.86 7.25
N ARG A 149 10.94 -10.90 7.69
CA ARG A 149 11.32 -12.03 6.81
C ARG A 149 10.12 -12.81 6.30
N LEU A 150 9.14 -13.07 7.17
CA LEU A 150 7.91 -13.76 6.79
C LEU A 150 7.08 -12.94 5.81
N ALA A 151 6.99 -11.62 5.99
CA ALA A 151 6.30 -10.75 5.04
C ALA A 151 6.90 -10.83 3.63
N VAL A 152 8.24 -10.81 3.52
CA VAL A 152 8.93 -10.99 2.22
C VAL A 152 8.70 -12.38 1.67
N ALA A 153 8.84 -13.43 2.49
CA ALA A 153 8.65 -14.81 2.05
C ALA A 153 7.23 -15.06 1.56
N GLU A 154 6.22 -14.58 2.28
CA GLU A 154 4.81 -14.73 1.90
C GLU A 154 4.50 -14.03 0.58
N ALA A 155 5.03 -12.84 0.35
CA ALA A 155 4.86 -12.12 -0.92
C ALA A 155 5.48 -12.86 -2.12
N ILE A 156 6.46 -13.74 -1.88
CA ILE A 156 7.11 -14.56 -2.91
C ILE A 156 6.38 -15.90 -3.10
N THR A 157 5.80 -16.45 -2.03
CA THR A 157 5.08 -17.74 -2.09
C THR A 157 3.65 -17.59 -2.58
N ASN A 158 3.07 -16.40 -2.44
CA ASN A 158 1.83 -16.00 -3.08
C ASN A 158 2.06 -15.77 -4.58
#